data_AF-A0A418NK42-F1
#
_entry.id   AF-A0A418NK42-F1
#
_cell.length_a   1.000
_cell.length_b   1.000
_cell.length_c   1.000
_cell.angle_alpha   90.00
_cell.angle_beta   90.00
_cell.angle_gamma   90.00
#
_symmetry.space_group_name_H-M   'P 1'
#
loop_
_entity.id
_entity.type
_entity.pdbx_description
1 polymer ?
#
loop_
_entity_poly.entity_id
_entity_poly.type
_entity_poly.pdbx_seq_one_letter_code
_entity_poly.pdbx_strand_id
1 'polypeptide(L)'
;MQYVACKFRPEDKRAYTYEWEGEPLTKGDIVKVPDKSGDGWQRVTVDAISDEAPPFACKPILGLYTPDVEPDADASDESEDATDPFDGVPLPF
;
A
#
# COMPACT_ATOMS: atom_id res chain seq x y z
N MET A 1 17.43 1.99 7.71
CA MET A 1 17.26 0.56 7.41
C MET A 1 16.12 0.06 8.27
N GLN A 2 15.21 -0.75 7.73
CA GLN A 2 14.00 -1.22 8.41
C GLN A 2 13.85 -2.72 8.23
N TYR A 3 13.18 -3.37 9.18
CA TYR A 3 12.84 -4.78 9.15
C TYR A 3 11.35 -4.95 8.87
N VAL A 4 11.05 -5.56 7.74
CA VAL A 4 9.68 -5.59 7.21
C VAL A 4 9.17 -7.01 7.25
N ALA A 5 8.13 -7.24 8.04
CA ALA A 5 7.43 -8.51 8.09
C ALA A 5 6.41 -8.56 6.96
N CYS A 6 6.64 -9.47 6.01
CA CYS A 6 5.82 -9.61 4.82
C CYS A 6 5.11 -10.97 4.79
N LYS A 7 3.94 -11.01 4.16
CA LYS A 7 3.17 -12.22 3.90
C LYS A 7 2.98 -12.42 2.40
N PHE A 8 3.03 -13.68 1.95
CA PHE A 8 2.80 -14.01 0.54
C PHE A 8 1.33 -13.81 0.14
N ARG A 9 0.41 -14.00 1.08
CA ARG A 9 -1.02 -13.70 0.93
C ARG A 9 -1.51 -13.05 2.21
N PRO A 10 -2.53 -12.17 2.16
CA PRO A 10 -3.09 -11.54 3.36
C PRO A 10 -3.65 -12.56 4.37
N GLU A 11 -4.10 -13.71 3.88
CA GLU A 11 -4.66 -14.80 4.69
C GLU A 11 -3.58 -15.77 5.24
N ASP A 12 -2.31 -15.61 4.82
CA ASP A 12 -1.22 -16.44 5.33
C ASP A 12 -0.96 -16.15 6.82
N LYS A 13 -0.88 -17.23 7.60
CA LYS A 13 -0.56 -17.15 9.03
C LYS A 13 0.92 -16.87 9.31
N ARG A 14 1.79 -17.05 8.33
CA ARG A 14 3.24 -16.92 8.48
C ARG A 14 3.71 -15.63 7.82
N ALA A 15 4.32 -14.77 8.62
CA ALA A 15 5.07 -13.61 8.15
C ALA A 15 6.56 -13.93 8.16
N TYR A 16 7.27 -13.42 7.16
CA TYR A 16 8.72 -13.54 7.05
C TYR A 16 9.32 -12.14 7.08
N THR A 17 10.39 -11.96 7.85
CA THR A 17 11.03 -10.66 8.02
C THR A 17 12.17 -10.50 7.02
N TYR A 18 12.18 -9.35 6.36
CA TYR A 18 13.18 -8.97 5.37
C TYR A 18 13.80 -7.63 5.75
N GLU A 19 15.01 -7.38 5.27
CA GLU A 19 15.70 -6.11 5.47
C GLU A 19 15.45 -5.17 4.29
N TRP A 20 15.28 -3.89 4.60
CA TRP A 20 15.09 -2.84 3.61
C TRP A 20 15.96 -1.61 3.92
N GLU A 21 16.81 -1.27 2.96
CA GLU A 21 17.75 -0.14 3.05
C GLU A 21 17.27 1.11 2.28
N GLY A 22 16.12 1.02 1.61
CA GLY A 22 15.53 2.13 0.85
C GLY A 22 14.62 3.04 1.68
N GLU A 23 13.69 3.68 0.99
CA GLU A 23 12.72 4.64 1.54
C GLU A 23 11.72 3.97 2.52
N PRO A 24 11.22 4.65 3.57
CA PRO A 24 10.20 4.09 4.47
C PRO A 24 9.03 3.43 3.72
N LEU A 25 8.85 2.12 3.99
CA LEU A 25 7.71 1.36 3.48
C LEU A 25 6.52 1.55 4.41
N THR A 26 5.31 1.36 3.90
CA THR A 26 4.08 1.42 4.69
C THR A 26 3.42 0.04 4.75
N LYS A 27 2.67 -0.20 5.82
CA LYS A 27 1.84 -1.40 5.92
C LYS A 27 0.83 -1.42 4.77
N GLY A 28 0.74 -2.55 4.07
CA GLY A 28 -0.12 -2.72 2.89
C GLY A 28 0.62 -2.59 1.56
N ASP A 29 1.82 -2.03 1.53
CA ASP A 29 2.65 -2.01 0.32
C ASP A 29 2.97 -3.43 -0.15
N ILE A 30 3.21 -3.57 -1.46
CA ILE A 30 3.67 -4.84 -2.04
C ILE A 30 5.13 -4.66 -2.41
N VAL A 31 5.96 -5.63 -2.02
CA VAL A 31 7.40 -5.63 -2.28
C VAL A 31 7.84 -6.92 -2.95
N LYS A 32 8.99 -6.85 -3.62
CA LYS A 32 9.65 -7.98 -4.27
C LYS A 32 10.70 -8.55 -3.35
N VAL A 33 10.55 -9.82 -2.99
CA VAL A 33 11.53 -10.55 -2.19
C VAL A 33 12.16 -11.67 -3.01
N PRO A 34 13.43 -12.04 -2.76
CA PRO A 34 14.05 -13.16 -3.44
C PRO A 34 13.36 -14.47 -3.03
N ASP A 35 13.16 -15.37 -4.00
CA ASP A 35 12.62 -16.70 -3.75
C ASP A 35 13.58 -17.55 -2.89
N LYS A 36 13.11 -18.70 -2.38
CA LYS A 36 13.95 -19.67 -1.67
C LYS A 36 15.19 -20.07 -2.49
N SER A 37 15.05 -20.23 -3.81
CA SER A 37 16.15 -20.63 -4.69
C SER A 37 17.09 -19.49 -5.07
N GLY A 38 16.70 -18.22 -4.88
CA GLY A 38 17.51 -17.05 -5.22
C GLY A 38 17.59 -16.70 -6.72
N ASP A 39 17.07 -17.54 -7.60
CA ASP A 39 17.05 -17.31 -9.07
C ASP A 39 15.83 -16.50 -9.54
N GLY A 40 14.86 -16.26 -8.65
CA GLY A 40 13.63 -15.55 -8.94
C GLY A 40 13.18 -14.65 -7.81
N TRP A 41 12.07 -13.97 -8.03
CA TRP A 41 11.45 -13.08 -7.05
C TRP A 41 9.98 -13.44 -6.84
N GLN A 42 9.48 -13.12 -5.65
CA GLN A 42 8.07 -13.24 -5.32
C GLN A 42 7.54 -11.90 -4.81
N ARG A 43 6.25 -11.66 -5.06
CA ARG A 43 5.53 -10.52 -4.49
C ARG A 43 4.99 -10.89 -3.12
N VAL A 44 5.18 -10.01 -2.15
CA VAL A 44 4.68 -10.17 -0.78
C VAL A 44 4.13 -8.84 -0.29
N THR A 45 3.12 -8.89 0.56
CA THR A 45 2.48 -7.72 1.16
C THR A 45 3.09 -7.43 2.52
N VAL A 46 3.37 -6.16 2.79
CA VAL A 46 3.87 -5.68 4.08
C VAL A 46 2.76 -5.78 5.12
N ASP A 47 2.98 -6.60 6.14
CA ASP A 47 2.05 -6.82 7.25
C ASP A 47 2.41 -5.99 8.48
N ALA A 48 3.71 -5.87 8.76
CA ALA A 48 4.24 -5.06 9.84
C ALA A 48 5.65 -4.55 9.51
N ILE A 49 6.02 -3.43 10.12
CA ILE A 49 7.34 -2.80 9.99
C ILE A 49 7.90 -2.64 11.40
N SER A 50 9.17 -3.00 11.55
CA SER A 50 9.92 -2.94 12.79
C SER A 50 11.25 -2.24 12.53
N ASP A 51 11.69 -1.40 13.47
CA ASP A 51 13.03 -0.79 13.42
C ASP A 51 14.07 -1.67 14.14
N GLU A 52 13.62 -2.64 14.94
CA GLU A 52 14.49 -3.56 15.69
C GLU A 52 14.90 -4.79 14.87
N ALA A 53 16.21 -5.07 14.87
CA ALA A 53 16.80 -6.19 14.16
C ALA A 53 16.42 -7.54 14.80
N PRO A 54 15.84 -8.49 14.04
CA PRO A 54 15.59 -9.82 14.54
C PRO A 54 16.89 -10.60 14.83
N PRO A 55 16.86 -11.60 15.73
CA PRO A 55 18.04 -12.42 16.05
C PRO A 55 18.41 -13.44 14.96
N PHE A 56 17.87 -13.31 13.76
CA PHE A 56 18.09 -14.21 12.62
C PHE A 56 18.47 -13.42 11.36
N ALA A 57 19.24 -14.05 10.47
CA ALA A 57 19.63 -13.43 9.21
C ALA A 57 18.39 -13.17 8.33
N CYS A 58 18.14 -11.90 8.04
CA CYS A 58 17.09 -11.47 7.12
C CYS A 58 17.64 -11.48 5.68
N LYS A 59 16.76 -11.67 4.71
CA LYS A 59 17.11 -11.47 3.29
C LYS A 59 16.74 -10.04 2.87
N PRO A 60 17.46 -9.44 1.91
CA PRO A 60 17.14 -8.11 1.41
C PRO A 60 15.90 -8.12 0.51
N ILE A 61 15.07 -7.08 0.63
CA ILE A 61 14.01 -6.77 -0.33
C ILE A 61 14.66 -6.27 -1.63
N LEU A 62 14.26 -6.84 -2.76
CA LEU A 62 14.81 -6.51 -4.08
C LEU A 62 14.26 -5.18 -4.62
N GLY A 63 13.06 -4.79 -4.19
CA GLY A 63 12.46 -3.51 -4.56
C GLY A 63 10.96 -3.44 -4.25
N LEU A 64 10.40 -2.25 -4.39
CA LEU A 64 8.96 -2.02 -4.29
C LEU A 64 8.24 -2.58 -5.54
N TYR A 65 7.06 -3.15 -5.33
CA TYR A 65 6.16 -3.55 -6.39
C TYR A 65 4.91 -2.68 -6.31
N THR A 66 4.86 -1.67 -7.16
CA THR A 66 3.63 -0.95 -7.45
C THR A 66 2.86 -1.75 -8.51
N PRO A 67 1.77 -2.46 -8.18
CA PRO A 67 0.83 -2.84 -9.22
C PRO A 67 0.37 -1.52 -9.84
N ASP A 68 0.47 -1.41 -11.16
CA ASP A 68 0.01 -0.24 -11.91
C ASP A 68 -1.43 0.05 -11.51
N VAL A 69 -1.60 1.03 -10.62
CA VAL A 69 -2.92 1.55 -10.25
C VAL A 69 -3.30 2.38 -11.45
N GLU A 70 -4.17 1.85 -12.31
CA GLU A 70 -5.04 2.71 -13.09
C GLU A 70 -5.62 3.72 -12.09
N PRO A 71 -5.47 5.04 -12.31
CA PRO A 71 -5.83 6.02 -11.31
C PRO A 71 -7.32 5.92 -11.03
N ASP A 72 -7.69 5.28 -9.92
CA ASP A 72 -9.00 5.42 -9.29
C ASP A 72 -9.10 6.87 -8.83
N ALA A 73 -9.49 7.74 -9.76
CA ALA A 73 -9.76 9.15 -9.61
C ALA A 73 -11.08 9.40 -8.87
N ASP A 74 -11.37 8.65 -7.81
CA ASP A 74 -12.59 8.82 -7.00
C ASP A 74 -12.25 8.91 -5.51
N ALA A 75 -11.23 9.73 -5.19
CA ALA A 75 -11.18 10.37 -3.89
C ALA A 75 -12.21 11.52 -3.94
N SER A 76 -13.40 11.23 -3.45
CA SER A 76 -14.50 12.17 -3.28
C SER A 76 -14.07 13.40 -2.47
N ASP A 77 -14.23 14.60 -3.04
CA ASP A 77 -14.40 15.84 -2.28
C ASP A 77 -15.04 16.90 -3.20
N GLU A 78 -16.36 17.02 -3.16
CA GLU A 78 -16.97 18.35 -3.12
C GLU A 78 -18.37 18.25 -2.52
N SER A 79 -18.57 19.13 -1.54
CA SER A 79 -19.58 19.14 -0.53
C SER A 79 -20.97 19.44 -1.08
N GLU A 80 -21.98 18.82 -0.49
CA GLU A 80 -23.36 19.28 -0.55
C GLU A 80 -23.47 20.74 -0.09
N ASP A 81 -23.88 21.67 -0.96
CA ASP A 81 -24.61 22.86 -0.53
C ASP A 81 -25.99 22.85 -1.20
N ALA A 82 -26.92 22.22 -0.49
CA ALA A 82 -28.34 22.36 -0.75
C ALA A 82 -28.79 23.75 -0.29
N THR A 83 -29.08 24.63 -1.23
CA THR A 83 -30.10 25.69 -1.04
C THR A 83 -30.96 25.80 -2.29
N ASP A 84 -32.08 25.08 -2.32
CA ASP A 84 -33.27 25.44 -3.11
C ASP A 84 -34.36 25.76 -2.08
N PRO A 85 -34.93 26.98 -2.08
CA PRO A 85 -36.24 27.11 -2.73
C PRO A 85 -36.56 28.51 -3.31
N PHE A 86 -37.04 28.53 -4.55
CA PHE A 86 -38.20 29.31 -5.01
C PHE A 86 -38.30 30.82 -4.63
N ASP A 87 -37.97 31.74 -5.55
CA ASP A 87 -38.57 33.08 -5.57
C ASP A 87 -38.87 33.56 -7.00
N GLY A 88 -40.17 33.68 -7.31
CA GLY A 88 -40.69 34.82 -8.06
C GLY A 88 -40.60 34.84 -9.59
N VAL A 89 -41.59 34.25 -10.27
CA VAL A 89 -42.12 34.75 -11.57
C VAL A 89 -42.49 36.25 -11.47
N PRO A 90 -42.48 37.10 -12.54
CA PRO A 90 -43.07 36.77 -13.86
C PRO A 90 -42.40 37.34 -15.14
N LEU A 91 -42.84 36.75 -16.26
CA LEU A 91 -42.58 37.10 -17.66
C LEU A 91 -43.00 38.56 -18.00
N PRO A 92 -42.25 39.30 -18.82
CA PRO A 92 -42.78 40.48 -19.50
C PRO A 92 -43.65 40.08 -20.71
N PHE A 93 -44.77 40.81 -20.84
CA PHE A 93 -45.86 40.69 -21.81
C PHE A 93 -45.45 40.78 -23.29
#